data_AF-A0A6I4QYJ7-F1
#
_entry.id   AF-A0A6I4QYJ7-F1
#
_cell.length_a   1.000
_cell.length_b   1.000
_cell.length_c   1.000
_cell.angle_alpha   90.00
_cell.angle_beta   90.00
_cell.angle_gamma   90.00
#
_symmetry.space_group_name_H-M   'P 1'
#
loop_
_entity.id
_entity.type
_entity.pdbx_description
1 polymer ?
#
loop_
_entity_poly.entity_id
_entity_poly.type
_entity_poly.pdbx_seq_one_letter_code
_entity_poly.pdbx_strand_id
1 'polypeptide(L)'
;MQSAEQGRGIRQKAQEVCPGQLCQNLRSQRADGIIAAPRHDFCRSSPAGRGVAVDKEAQKGPGRELRVTHFNIASWRAWAPGLDADEDCQAWLQAPWRLADNGEQPDVSFLPAMQRRRLSRLARILFHVAWPIAEARGPLPLVFVSRHGETPRTLNILADLARNEPLSPTQFSLSVHNAIIGLWSILRADSSEMSALAGEADGLEQGLLEAASLLGDGAPAVLLVVAEETPPALYAPFIDDVPLSYAVALLLTPGNDWQLSLLPGSGPRAEWPHALELARALHSGQRTLQHHCKNRHWSWSCNKA
;
A
#
# COMPACT_ATOMS: atom_id res chain seq x y z
N MET A 1 -1.86 -9.63 -57.81
CA MET A 1 -1.12 -10.91 -57.90
C MET A 1 0.35 -10.57 -57.67
N GLN A 2 0.86 -11.03 -56.54
CA GLN A 2 2.26 -11.14 -56.09
C GLN A 2 3.20 -9.92 -56.19
N SER A 3 3.38 -9.35 -54.99
CA SER A 3 4.50 -8.56 -54.49
C SER A 3 5.81 -9.36 -54.49
N ALA A 4 6.91 -8.72 -54.88
CA ALA A 4 8.24 -9.06 -54.45
C ALA A 4 9.12 -7.80 -54.59
N GLU A 5 9.47 -7.15 -53.48
CA GLU A 5 10.75 -6.43 -53.38
C GLU A 5 11.14 -6.14 -51.92
N GLN A 6 12.31 -6.66 -51.58
CA GLN A 6 13.40 -6.01 -50.83
C GLN A 6 13.19 -5.68 -49.34
N GLY A 7 13.86 -6.50 -48.53
CA GLY A 7 14.26 -6.13 -47.18
C GLY A 7 15.24 -4.96 -47.16
N ARG A 8 15.10 -4.12 -46.14
CA ARG A 8 16.17 -3.32 -45.56
C ARG A 8 16.13 -3.50 -44.05
N GLY A 9 17.16 -4.17 -43.54
CA GLY A 9 17.42 -4.27 -42.11
C GLY A 9 17.77 -2.90 -41.54
N ILE A 10 17.10 -2.52 -40.45
CA ILE A 10 17.50 -1.40 -39.62
C ILE A 10 18.37 -1.96 -38.50
N ARG A 11 19.68 -1.75 -38.63
CA ARG A 11 20.69 -1.95 -37.58
C ARG A 11 20.39 -0.96 -36.44
N GLN A 12 19.93 -1.45 -35.29
CA GLN A 12 20.04 -0.70 -34.04
C GLN A 12 21.51 -0.71 -33.62
N LYS A 13 22.16 0.46 -33.67
CA LYS A 13 23.46 0.67 -33.04
C LYS A 13 23.25 0.63 -31.53
N ALA A 14 23.75 -0.43 -30.90
CA ALA A 14 24.08 -0.41 -29.48
C ALA A 14 25.25 0.57 -29.28
N GLN A 15 25.01 1.67 -28.56
CA GLN A 15 26.09 2.43 -27.96
C GLN A 15 26.30 1.87 -26.55
N GLU A 16 27.38 1.10 -26.41
CA GLU A 16 27.98 0.76 -25.12
C GLU A 16 28.42 2.06 -24.43
N VAL A 17 27.89 2.32 -23.24
CA VAL A 17 28.41 3.37 -22.35
C VAL A 17 29.21 2.67 -21.25
N CYS A 18 30.52 2.87 -21.26
CA CYS A 18 31.42 2.37 -20.21
C CYS A 18 31.14 3.04 -18.84
N PRO A 19 31.39 2.36 -17.71
CA PRO A 19 30.98 2.81 -16.37
C PRO A 19 31.89 3.88 -15.74
N GLY A 20 32.52 4.74 -16.54
CA GLY A 20 33.60 5.63 -16.10
C GLY A 20 33.24 7.11 -15.90
N GLN A 21 32.05 7.57 -16.33
CA GLN A 21 31.77 9.01 -16.47
C GLN A 21 30.76 9.61 -15.48
N LEU A 22 30.19 8.83 -14.54
CA LEU A 22 29.35 9.39 -13.47
C LEU A 22 30.12 9.87 -12.23
N CYS A 23 31.41 9.54 -12.10
CA CYS A 23 32.22 9.86 -10.91
C CYS A 23 32.91 11.25 -10.93
N GLN A 24 32.70 12.08 -11.96
CA GLN A 24 33.33 13.41 -12.05
C GLN A 24 32.42 14.58 -11.67
N ASN A 25 31.10 14.39 -11.56
CA ASN A 25 30.18 15.49 -11.22
C ASN A 25 29.88 15.67 -9.72
N LEU A 26 30.54 14.91 -8.84
CA LEU A 26 30.39 15.02 -7.37
C LEU A 26 31.62 15.63 -6.67
N ARG A 27 32.60 16.17 -7.42
CA ARG A 27 33.83 16.76 -6.87
C ARG A 27 33.95 18.29 -6.99
N SER A 28 32.95 19.02 -7.50
CA SER A 28 33.06 20.47 -7.69
C SER A 28 32.22 21.35 -6.76
N GLN A 29 31.63 20.82 -5.69
CA GLN A 29 30.88 21.63 -4.72
C GLN A 29 31.31 21.30 -3.27
N ARG A 30 32.59 21.57 -2.98
CA ARG A 30 33.09 21.86 -1.63
C ARG A 30 34.03 23.05 -1.71
N ALA A 31 33.50 24.23 -1.46
CA ALA A 31 34.23 25.36 -0.90
C ALA A 31 33.18 26.37 -0.41
N ASP A 32 33.16 26.57 0.92
CA ASP A 32 32.78 27.78 1.66
C ASP A 32 31.78 27.53 2.81
N GLY A 33 32.26 27.75 4.05
CA GLY A 33 31.41 27.95 5.23
C GLY A 33 31.67 27.03 6.44
N ILE A 34 32.83 27.17 7.08
CA ILE A 34 33.14 26.63 8.42
C ILE A 34 32.58 27.58 9.49
N ILE A 35 31.77 27.12 10.45
CA ILE A 35 31.84 27.52 11.88
C ILE A 35 31.47 26.31 12.77
N ALA A 36 32.31 26.09 13.79
CA ALA A 36 32.35 24.95 14.70
C ALA A 36 31.27 24.93 15.80
N ALA A 37 30.96 23.73 16.30
CA ALA A 37 30.14 23.49 17.49
C ALA A 37 31.00 23.40 18.77
N PRO A 38 30.56 23.92 19.92
CA PRO A 38 31.25 23.67 21.18
C PRO A 38 30.65 22.48 21.93
N ARG A 39 31.54 21.66 22.49
CA ARG A 39 31.28 20.71 23.58
C ARG A 39 31.25 21.47 24.91
N HIS A 40 30.40 21.06 25.86
CA HIS A 40 30.68 21.27 27.29
C HIS A 40 29.93 20.24 28.16
N ASP A 41 30.72 19.44 28.89
CA ASP A 41 30.33 18.84 30.16
C ASP A 41 30.32 19.91 31.26
N PHE A 42 29.34 19.92 32.16
CA PHE A 42 29.58 20.08 33.60
C PHE A 42 28.32 19.87 34.46
N CYS A 43 28.48 19.07 35.51
CA CYS A 43 27.53 18.86 36.60
C CYS A 43 27.95 19.74 37.80
N ARG A 44 27.04 20.53 38.42
CA ARG A 44 27.05 20.94 39.86
C ARG A 44 25.87 21.85 40.27
N SER A 45 25.11 21.38 41.28
CA SER A 45 24.51 22.06 42.46
C SER A 45 23.65 23.35 42.39
N SER A 46 22.38 23.25 42.84
CA SER A 46 21.48 24.08 43.71
C SER A 46 21.58 25.63 43.78
N PRO A 47 20.50 26.42 44.10
CA PRO A 47 19.51 26.16 45.16
C PRO A 47 18.04 26.60 44.89
N ALA A 48 17.20 26.40 45.90
CA ALA A 48 15.76 26.69 46.01
C ALA A 48 15.30 28.10 45.57
N GLY A 49 14.12 28.17 44.95
CA GLY A 49 13.42 29.40 44.57
C GLY A 49 11.90 29.23 44.63
N ARG A 50 11.23 30.23 45.22
CA ARG A 50 9.83 30.27 45.63
C ARG A 50 8.85 30.24 44.45
N GLY A 51 7.65 29.73 44.73
CA GLY A 51 6.59 29.49 43.75
C GLY A 51 6.00 30.73 43.07
N VAL A 52 5.35 30.45 41.94
CA VAL A 52 4.32 31.29 41.32
C VAL A 52 3.19 30.33 40.95
N ALA A 53 2.02 30.52 41.55
CA ALA A 53 0.80 29.84 41.13
C ALA A 53 0.46 30.33 39.72
N VAL A 54 0.38 29.39 38.77
CA VAL A 54 -0.14 29.65 37.43
C VAL A 54 -1.54 29.10 37.39
N ASP A 55 -2.51 30.01 37.30
CA ASP A 55 -3.91 29.70 37.03
C ASP A 55 -4.00 28.79 35.80
N LYS A 56 -4.50 27.57 36.00
CA LYS A 56 -4.89 26.69 34.91
C LYS A 56 -6.26 27.12 34.39
N GLU A 57 -6.29 28.22 33.64
CA GLU A 57 -7.37 28.40 32.68
C GLU A 57 -7.12 27.45 31.52
N ALA A 58 -7.80 26.30 31.58
CA ALA A 58 -7.92 25.38 30.46
C ALA A 58 -8.68 26.07 29.33
N GLN A 59 -7.95 26.74 28.44
CA GLN A 59 -8.46 27.13 27.14
C GLN A 59 -8.87 25.86 26.39
N LYS A 60 -10.19 25.61 26.34
CA LYS A 60 -10.80 24.67 25.41
C LYS A 60 -10.47 25.14 24.00
N GLY A 61 -9.49 24.49 23.37
CA GLY A 61 -9.21 24.64 21.95
C GLY A 61 -10.44 24.30 21.09
N PRO A 62 -10.47 24.76 19.83
CA PRO A 62 -11.62 24.58 18.95
C PRO A 62 -11.94 23.08 18.82
N GLY A 63 -13.23 22.74 18.88
CA GLY A 63 -13.71 21.37 18.76
C GLY A 63 -13.10 20.70 17.54
N ARG A 64 -12.53 19.50 17.74
CA ARG A 64 -11.88 18.71 16.69
C ARG A 64 -12.85 18.55 15.52
N GLU A 65 -12.56 19.21 14.41
CA GLU A 65 -13.38 19.17 13.21
C GLU A 65 -13.46 17.74 12.69
N LEU A 66 -14.69 17.25 12.52
CA LEU A 66 -15.01 15.99 11.87
C LEU A 66 -14.50 16.04 10.44
N ARG A 67 -13.44 15.28 10.11
CA ARG A 67 -12.99 15.14 8.72
C ARG A 67 -13.88 14.14 8.02
N VAL A 68 -14.68 14.64 7.08
CA VAL A 68 -15.65 13.88 6.31
C VAL A 68 -15.21 13.83 4.85
N THR A 69 -15.10 12.63 4.30
CA THR A 69 -14.71 12.39 2.90
C THR A 69 -15.84 11.68 2.16
N HIS A 70 -16.23 12.18 0.99
CA HIS A 70 -17.29 11.59 0.17
C HIS A 70 -16.71 11.01 -1.12
N PHE A 71 -17.22 9.86 -1.54
CA PHE A 71 -16.78 9.16 -2.75
C PHE A 71 -17.84 8.13 -3.17
N ASN A 72 -17.65 7.55 -4.35
CA ASN A 72 -18.37 6.38 -4.80
C ASN A 72 -17.42 5.18 -4.90
N ILE A 73 -17.93 3.98 -4.63
CA ILE A 73 -17.26 2.71 -4.95
C ILE A 73 -17.95 2.17 -6.21
N ALA A 74 -17.31 2.32 -7.37
CA ALA A 74 -17.87 1.97 -8.66
C ALA A 74 -17.81 0.46 -8.93
N SER A 75 -16.74 -0.20 -8.48
CA SER A 75 -16.56 -1.65 -8.53
C SER A 75 -15.55 -2.07 -7.47
N TRP A 76 -15.58 -3.34 -7.08
CA TRP A 76 -14.62 -3.90 -6.14
C TRP A 76 -14.35 -5.38 -6.47
N ARG A 77 -13.22 -5.88 -6.01
CA ARG A 77 -12.85 -7.31 -6.05
C ARG A 77 -12.10 -7.67 -4.78
N ALA A 78 -12.23 -8.92 -4.35
CA ALA A 78 -11.47 -9.46 -3.23
C ALA A 78 -10.83 -10.80 -3.62
N TRP A 79 -9.79 -11.18 -2.89
CA TRP A 79 -9.15 -12.49 -3.01
C TRP A 79 -8.70 -12.98 -1.63
N ALA A 80 -8.81 -14.29 -1.41
CA ALA A 80 -8.22 -15.03 -0.31
C ALA A 80 -7.82 -16.45 -0.79
N PRO A 81 -6.90 -17.15 -0.11
CA PRO A 81 -6.42 -18.47 -0.50
C PRO A 81 -7.54 -19.50 -0.73
N GLY A 82 -7.48 -20.19 -1.87
CA GLY A 82 -8.43 -21.26 -2.21
C GLY A 82 -9.82 -20.80 -2.66
N LEU A 83 -10.03 -19.49 -2.85
CA LEU A 83 -11.28 -18.91 -3.37
C LEU A 83 -11.04 -18.39 -4.80
N ASP A 84 -10.89 -19.32 -5.75
CA ASP A 84 -10.55 -19.00 -7.15
C ASP A 84 -11.77 -18.58 -7.99
N ALA A 85 -12.98 -19.03 -7.62
CA ALA A 85 -14.22 -18.64 -8.26
C ALA A 85 -14.88 -17.47 -7.52
N ASP A 86 -15.51 -16.56 -8.27
CA ASP A 86 -16.23 -15.42 -7.69
C ASP A 86 -17.32 -15.91 -6.71
N GLU A 87 -18.02 -17.00 -7.03
CA GLU A 87 -19.08 -17.60 -6.21
C GLU A 87 -18.58 -18.07 -4.84
N ASP A 88 -17.41 -18.73 -4.80
CA ASP A 88 -16.79 -19.20 -3.55
C ASP A 88 -16.34 -18.00 -2.68
N CYS A 89 -15.82 -16.96 -3.33
CA CYS A 89 -15.45 -15.72 -2.65
C CYS A 89 -16.67 -15.03 -2.02
N GLN A 90 -17.77 -14.93 -2.74
CA GLN A 90 -19.01 -14.35 -2.22
C GLN A 90 -19.57 -15.18 -1.04
N ALA A 91 -19.61 -16.50 -1.17
CA ALA A 91 -20.07 -17.39 -0.09
C ALA A 91 -19.23 -17.23 1.18
N TRP A 92 -17.91 -17.14 1.04
CA TRP A 92 -17.00 -16.88 2.16
C TRP A 92 -17.19 -15.50 2.79
N LEU A 93 -17.44 -14.45 2.01
CA LEU A 93 -17.71 -13.11 2.55
C LEU A 93 -18.99 -13.05 3.40
N GLN A 94 -20.00 -13.88 3.11
CA GLN A 94 -21.19 -13.97 3.96
C GLN A 94 -20.89 -14.56 5.34
N ALA A 95 -20.08 -15.62 5.39
CA ALA A 95 -19.76 -16.35 6.62
C ALA A 95 -18.28 -16.73 6.66
N PRO A 96 -17.37 -15.79 6.99
CA PRO A 96 -15.94 -16.03 6.89
C PRO A 96 -15.47 -17.03 7.95
N TRP A 97 -14.61 -17.95 7.52
CA TRP A 97 -13.82 -18.80 8.39
C TRP A 97 -12.34 -18.61 8.07
N ARG A 98 -11.47 -19.02 8.99
CA ARG A 98 -10.02 -18.94 8.78
C ARG A 98 -9.60 -19.98 7.76
N LEU A 99 -9.22 -19.52 6.58
CA LEU A 99 -8.67 -20.36 5.52
C LEU A 99 -7.26 -20.81 5.93
N ALA A 100 -6.93 -22.06 5.62
CA ALA A 100 -5.55 -22.50 5.67
C ALA A 100 -4.81 -21.83 4.51
N ASP A 101 -3.72 -21.12 4.83
CA ASP A 101 -2.84 -20.55 3.82
C ASP A 101 -1.67 -21.49 3.60
N ASN A 102 -1.70 -22.25 2.50
CA ASN A 102 -0.67 -23.21 2.12
C ASN A 102 0.23 -22.66 1.00
N GLY A 103 0.23 -21.34 0.78
CA GLY A 103 1.00 -20.69 -0.27
C GLY A 103 0.31 -20.71 -1.63
N GLU A 104 -1.01 -20.87 -1.68
CA GLU A 104 -1.82 -20.72 -2.89
C GLU A 104 -1.53 -19.36 -3.54
N GLN A 105 -1.49 -19.35 -4.88
CA GLN A 105 -1.24 -18.16 -5.67
C GLN A 105 -2.39 -17.95 -6.64
N PRO A 106 -2.92 -16.73 -6.75
CA PRO A 106 -3.97 -16.46 -7.71
C PRO A 106 -3.48 -16.58 -9.15
N ASP A 107 -4.42 -16.83 -10.06
CA ASP A 107 -4.12 -16.81 -11.48
C ASP A 107 -3.77 -15.39 -11.96
N VAL A 108 -2.64 -15.30 -12.64
CA VAL A 108 -2.14 -14.10 -13.31
C VAL A 108 -1.77 -14.40 -14.77
N SER A 109 -2.40 -15.43 -15.36
CA SER A 109 -2.15 -15.92 -16.72
C SER A 109 -2.36 -14.88 -17.82
N PHE A 110 -3.09 -13.80 -17.53
CA PHE A 110 -3.19 -12.61 -18.39
C PHE A 110 -1.83 -11.95 -18.67
N LEU A 111 -0.81 -12.21 -17.84
CA LEU A 111 0.56 -11.78 -18.11
C LEU A 111 1.38 -12.85 -18.87
N PRO A 112 2.21 -12.43 -19.84
CA PRO A 112 3.27 -13.25 -20.41
C PRO A 112 4.10 -13.98 -19.34
N ALA A 113 4.50 -15.23 -19.63
CA ALA A 113 5.18 -16.10 -18.67
C ALA A 113 6.45 -15.48 -18.06
N MET A 114 7.23 -14.72 -18.84
CA MET A 114 8.44 -14.05 -18.35
C MET A 114 8.14 -12.93 -17.35
N GLN A 115 7.02 -12.22 -17.50
CA GLN A 115 6.62 -11.16 -16.59
C GLN A 115 6.12 -11.76 -15.26
N ARG A 116 5.35 -12.86 -15.33
CA ARG A 116 4.88 -13.61 -14.15
C ARG A 116 6.00 -14.10 -13.23
N ARG A 117 7.17 -14.41 -13.77
CA ARG A 117 8.35 -14.88 -12.99
C ARG A 117 8.98 -13.78 -12.13
N ARG A 118 8.68 -12.51 -12.39
CA ARG A 118 9.22 -11.37 -11.62
C ARG A 118 8.35 -11.02 -10.41
N LEU A 119 7.09 -11.44 -10.42
CA LEU A 119 6.13 -11.14 -9.35
C LEU A 119 6.38 -12.00 -8.10
N SER A 120 6.39 -11.36 -6.93
CA SER A 120 6.22 -12.04 -5.64
C SER A 120 4.80 -12.58 -5.52
N ARG A 121 4.53 -13.34 -4.45
CA ARG A 121 3.18 -13.79 -4.11
C ARG A 121 2.26 -12.61 -3.79
N LEU A 122 2.67 -11.67 -2.93
CA LEU A 122 1.93 -10.43 -2.68
C LEU A 122 1.64 -9.63 -3.97
N ALA A 123 2.61 -9.50 -4.87
CA ALA A 123 2.39 -8.84 -6.15
C ALA A 123 1.36 -9.59 -7.03
N ARG A 124 1.39 -10.93 -7.05
CA ARG A 124 0.37 -11.73 -7.77
C ARG A 124 -1.02 -11.49 -7.20
N ILE A 125 -1.14 -11.47 -5.88
CA ILE A 125 -2.39 -11.18 -5.17
C ILE A 125 -2.94 -9.81 -5.58
N LEU A 126 -2.11 -8.76 -5.51
CA LEU A 126 -2.51 -7.42 -5.96
C LEU A 126 -2.95 -7.41 -7.43
N PHE A 127 -2.15 -8.01 -8.31
CA PHE A 127 -2.42 -8.00 -9.75
C PHE A 127 -3.72 -8.72 -10.07
N HIS A 128 -4.00 -9.84 -9.41
CA HIS A 128 -5.20 -10.62 -9.64
C HIS A 128 -6.49 -9.81 -9.36
N VAL A 129 -6.55 -9.10 -8.22
CA VAL A 129 -7.75 -8.30 -7.88
C VAL A 129 -7.82 -6.98 -8.65
N ALA A 130 -6.67 -6.39 -8.98
CA ALA A 130 -6.59 -5.06 -9.55
C ALA A 130 -6.69 -5.04 -11.08
N TRP A 131 -6.08 -6.02 -11.76
CA TRP A 131 -5.94 -6.02 -13.22
C TRP A 131 -7.28 -5.96 -13.96
N PRO A 132 -8.29 -6.77 -13.60
CA PRO A 132 -9.58 -6.73 -14.31
C PRO A 132 -10.29 -5.39 -14.18
N ILE A 133 -10.18 -4.73 -13.01
CA ILE A 133 -10.76 -3.40 -12.78
C ILE A 133 -10.07 -2.37 -13.68
N ALA A 134 -8.75 -2.42 -13.73
CA ALA A 134 -7.95 -1.46 -14.48
C ALA A 134 -8.05 -1.69 -16.01
N GLU A 135 -8.17 -2.93 -16.46
CA GLU A 135 -8.37 -3.25 -17.89
C GLU A 135 -9.69 -2.67 -18.44
N ALA A 136 -10.75 -2.64 -17.63
CA ALA A 136 -12.05 -2.07 -18.02
C ALA A 136 -12.05 -0.53 -18.09
N ARG A 137 -11.07 0.16 -17.50
CA ARG A 137 -11.02 1.64 -17.39
C ARG A 137 -9.90 2.28 -18.20
N GLY A 138 -8.79 1.58 -18.42
CA GLY A 138 -7.56 2.14 -19.01
C GLY A 138 -6.52 2.54 -17.93
N PRO A 139 -5.64 3.51 -18.21
CA PRO A 139 -4.71 4.06 -17.22
C PRO A 139 -5.43 4.82 -16.10
N LEU A 140 -5.07 4.56 -14.83
CA LEU A 140 -5.63 5.26 -13.68
C LEU A 140 -4.66 5.28 -12.49
N PRO A 141 -4.73 6.31 -11.62
CA PRO A 141 -3.94 6.33 -10.41
C PRO A 141 -4.15 5.11 -9.52
N LEU A 142 -3.09 4.66 -8.85
CA LEU A 142 -3.09 3.48 -7.98
C LEU A 142 -2.56 3.82 -6.58
N VAL A 143 -3.38 3.61 -5.55
CA VAL A 143 -2.96 3.61 -4.15
C VAL A 143 -2.84 2.18 -3.68
N PHE A 144 -1.62 1.73 -3.41
CA PHE A 144 -1.36 0.44 -2.79
C PHE A 144 -1.15 0.60 -1.29
N VAL A 145 -1.81 -0.22 -0.50
CA VAL A 145 -1.64 -0.28 0.95
C VAL A 145 -1.27 -1.69 1.37
N SER A 146 -0.19 -1.79 2.14
CA SER A 146 0.17 -2.99 2.88
C SER A 146 1.00 -2.54 4.09
N ARG A 147 0.70 -3.07 5.27
CA ARG A 147 1.47 -2.85 6.48
C ARG A 147 2.83 -3.51 6.42
N HIS A 148 2.90 -4.73 5.89
CA HIS A 148 4.09 -5.59 5.97
C HIS A 148 4.87 -5.69 4.66
N GLY A 149 4.25 -5.36 3.53
CA GLY A 149 4.90 -5.32 2.21
C GLY A 149 5.63 -6.61 1.84
N GLU A 150 6.79 -6.48 1.19
CA GLU A 150 7.64 -7.59 0.73
C GLU A 150 8.46 -8.23 1.88
N THR A 151 7.81 -8.54 3.01
CA THR A 151 8.45 -9.16 4.19
C THR A 151 9.19 -10.46 3.85
N PRO A 152 8.66 -11.40 3.03
CA PRO A 152 9.41 -12.60 2.65
C PRO A 152 10.73 -12.31 1.93
N ARG A 153 10.79 -11.29 1.05
CA ARG A 153 12.04 -10.91 0.38
C ARG A 153 13.03 -10.28 1.33
N THR A 154 12.55 -9.36 2.18
CA THR A 154 13.38 -8.71 3.19
C THR A 154 14.00 -9.74 4.14
N LEU A 155 13.24 -10.75 4.56
CA LEU A 155 13.76 -11.84 5.38
C LEU A 155 14.87 -12.62 4.66
N ASN A 156 14.69 -12.96 3.39
CA ASN A 156 15.72 -13.67 2.62
C ASN A 156 17.01 -12.85 2.51
N ILE A 157 16.91 -11.54 2.27
CA ILE A 157 18.06 -10.62 2.23
C ILE A 157 18.80 -10.61 3.58
N LEU A 158 18.06 -10.55 4.69
CA LEU A 158 18.64 -10.59 6.04
C LEU A 158 19.30 -11.95 6.34
N ALA A 159 18.72 -13.04 5.85
CA ALA A 159 19.28 -14.38 5.99
C ALA A 159 20.59 -14.53 5.21
N ASP A 160 20.64 -14.03 3.97
CA ASP A 160 21.83 -14.03 3.13
C ASP A 160 22.96 -13.20 3.80
N LEU A 161 22.63 -12.01 4.33
CA LEU A 161 23.56 -11.20 5.12
C LEU A 161 24.11 -11.95 6.34
N ALA A 162 23.24 -12.64 7.09
CA ALA A 162 23.65 -13.41 8.26
C ALA A 162 24.60 -14.58 7.89
N ARG A 163 24.50 -15.12 6.67
CA ARG A 163 25.39 -16.15 6.14
C ARG A 163 26.64 -15.60 5.43
N ASN A 164 26.81 -14.27 5.38
CA ASN A 164 27.84 -13.58 4.58
C ASN A 164 27.76 -13.92 3.07
N GLU A 165 26.54 -14.17 2.57
CA GLU A 165 26.28 -14.42 1.16
C GLU A 165 26.16 -13.10 0.38
N PRO A 166 26.56 -13.06 -0.91
CA PRO A 166 26.46 -11.85 -1.71
C PRO A 166 25.00 -11.48 -1.96
N LEU A 167 24.67 -10.21 -1.71
CA LEU A 167 23.32 -9.70 -1.97
C LEU A 167 23.05 -9.57 -3.48
N SER A 168 21.90 -10.11 -3.90
CA SER A 168 21.39 -9.88 -5.26
C SER A 168 20.84 -8.45 -5.40
N PRO A 169 21.40 -7.62 -6.31
CA PRO A 169 20.85 -6.28 -6.56
C PRO A 169 19.39 -6.31 -6.97
N THR A 170 18.96 -7.34 -7.70
CA THR A 170 17.57 -7.50 -8.12
C THR A 170 16.64 -7.79 -6.94
N GLN A 171 17.04 -8.68 -6.01
CA GLN A 171 16.21 -8.97 -4.83
C GLN A 171 16.07 -7.75 -3.94
N PHE A 172 17.16 -6.99 -3.76
CA PHE A 172 17.13 -5.73 -3.03
C PHE A 172 16.22 -4.68 -3.69
N SER A 173 16.30 -4.49 -5.01
CA SER A 173 15.40 -3.57 -5.71
C SER A 173 13.93 -3.98 -5.64
N LEU A 174 13.65 -5.28 -5.47
CA LEU A 174 12.28 -5.80 -5.34
C LEU A 174 11.79 -5.89 -3.89
N SER A 175 12.62 -5.58 -2.88
CA SER A 175 12.22 -5.67 -1.48
C SER A 175 11.65 -4.36 -0.92
N VAL A 176 11.75 -3.25 -1.66
CA VAL A 176 11.17 -1.97 -1.25
C VAL A 176 9.65 -2.00 -1.39
N HIS A 177 8.95 -1.28 -0.51
CA HIS A 177 7.48 -1.31 -0.42
C HIS A 177 6.77 -0.97 -1.72
N ASN A 178 7.29 0.01 -2.45
CA ASN A 178 6.74 0.48 -3.72
C ASN A 178 7.15 -0.39 -4.93
N ALA A 179 7.93 -1.46 -4.76
CA ALA A 179 8.36 -2.31 -5.88
C ALA A 179 7.15 -2.92 -6.62
N ILE A 180 6.08 -3.27 -5.90
CA ILE A 180 4.87 -3.86 -6.48
C ILE A 180 4.18 -2.90 -7.45
N ILE A 181 3.97 -1.63 -7.04
CA ILE A 181 3.37 -0.62 -7.92
C ILE A 181 4.32 -0.17 -9.03
N GLY A 182 5.64 -0.21 -8.80
CA GLY A 182 6.63 -0.01 -9.86
C GLY A 182 6.54 -1.08 -10.95
N LEU A 183 6.41 -2.36 -10.55
CA LEU A 183 6.15 -3.45 -11.50
C LEU A 183 4.81 -3.29 -12.20
N TRP A 184 3.76 -2.86 -11.49
CA TRP A 184 2.45 -2.58 -12.08
C TRP A 184 2.53 -1.54 -13.20
N SER A 185 3.16 -0.38 -12.93
CA SER A 185 3.38 0.68 -13.92
C SER A 185 4.09 0.15 -15.17
N ILE A 186 5.20 -0.59 -14.99
CA ILE A 186 5.97 -1.15 -16.10
C ILE A 186 5.15 -2.14 -16.92
N LEU A 187 4.43 -3.05 -16.25
CA LEU A 187 3.71 -4.15 -16.92
C LEU A 187 2.44 -3.67 -17.63
N ARG A 188 1.80 -2.60 -17.14
CA ARG A 188 0.66 -1.96 -17.80
C ARG A 188 1.04 -0.87 -18.80
N ALA A 189 2.31 -0.44 -18.83
CA ALA A 189 2.74 0.78 -19.50
C ALA A 189 1.88 2.00 -19.07
N ASP A 190 1.60 2.08 -17.77
CA ASP A 190 0.77 3.09 -17.15
C ASP A 190 1.63 4.08 -16.36
N SER A 191 1.58 5.35 -16.77
CA SER A 191 2.32 6.46 -16.14
C SER A 191 1.46 7.33 -15.23
N SER A 192 0.27 6.86 -14.84
CA SER A 192 -0.57 7.55 -13.86
C SER A 192 0.11 7.59 -12.48
N GLU A 193 -0.31 8.51 -11.62
CA GLU A 193 0.22 8.66 -10.27
C GLU A 193 0.02 7.37 -9.44
N MET A 194 1.06 6.94 -8.71
CA MET A 194 0.98 5.76 -7.85
C MET A 194 1.65 5.98 -6.51
N SER A 195 0.95 5.64 -5.43
CA SER A 195 1.41 5.76 -4.05
C SER A 195 1.40 4.39 -3.37
N ALA A 196 2.44 4.09 -2.57
CA ALA A 196 2.49 2.91 -1.72
C ALA A 196 2.56 3.32 -0.26
N LEU A 197 1.59 2.88 0.54
CA LEU A 197 1.43 3.25 1.94
C LEU A 197 1.63 2.03 2.85
N ALA A 198 2.30 2.27 3.97
CA ALA A 198 2.33 1.35 5.09
C ALA A 198 1.36 1.85 6.17
N GLY A 199 0.16 1.30 6.18
CA GLY A 199 -0.86 1.58 7.18
C GLY A 199 -0.74 0.61 8.37
N GLU A 200 -1.08 1.06 9.57
CA GLU A 200 -1.26 0.14 10.71
C GLU A 200 -2.64 -0.53 10.58
N ALA A 201 -3.38 -0.70 11.68
CA ALA A 201 -4.69 -1.35 11.61
C ALA A 201 -5.68 -0.60 10.70
N ASP A 202 -5.57 0.72 10.55
CA ASP A 202 -6.43 1.57 9.72
C ASP A 202 -5.90 1.85 8.30
N GLY A 203 -5.10 0.93 7.74
CA GLY A 203 -4.53 1.10 6.40
C GLY A 203 -5.55 1.33 5.29
N LEU A 204 -6.73 0.69 5.36
CA LEU A 204 -7.82 0.92 4.40
C LEU A 204 -8.24 2.39 4.37
N GLU A 205 -8.50 2.97 5.54
CA GLU A 205 -8.95 4.36 5.66
C GLU A 205 -7.87 5.35 5.26
N GLN A 206 -6.62 5.10 5.65
CA GLN A 206 -5.50 5.94 5.21
C GLN A 206 -5.32 5.91 3.69
N GLY A 207 -5.41 4.72 3.08
CA GLY A 207 -5.41 4.58 1.62
C GLY A 207 -6.59 5.29 0.95
N LEU A 208 -7.75 5.29 1.60
CA LEU A 208 -8.89 6.03 1.08
C LEU A 208 -8.69 7.54 1.13
N LEU A 209 -8.07 8.07 2.19
CA LEU A 209 -7.74 9.49 2.27
C LEU A 209 -6.74 9.92 1.19
N GLU A 210 -5.74 9.09 0.90
CA GLU A 210 -4.81 9.30 -0.22
C GLU A 210 -5.56 9.30 -1.55
N ALA A 211 -6.41 8.28 -1.77
CA ALA A 211 -7.21 8.21 -2.99
C ALA A 211 -8.18 9.39 -3.14
N ALA A 212 -8.79 9.85 -2.05
CA ALA A 212 -9.66 11.01 -2.04
C ALA A 212 -8.90 12.31 -2.37
N SER A 213 -7.63 12.40 -1.96
CA SER A 213 -6.77 13.53 -2.34
C SER A 213 -6.52 13.54 -3.85
N LEU A 214 -6.18 12.39 -4.44
CA LEU A 214 -6.04 12.24 -5.89
C LEU A 214 -7.34 12.56 -6.66
N LEU A 215 -8.50 12.13 -6.14
CA LEU A 215 -9.81 12.51 -6.70
C LEU A 215 -10.05 14.02 -6.59
N GLY A 216 -9.68 14.64 -5.47
CA GLY A 216 -9.76 16.09 -5.24
C GLY A 216 -8.87 16.89 -6.19
N ASP A 217 -7.73 16.33 -6.58
CA ASP A 217 -6.80 16.88 -7.58
C ASP A 217 -7.28 16.69 -9.03
N GLY A 218 -8.45 16.06 -9.22
CA GLY A 218 -9.11 15.94 -10.52
C GLY A 218 -8.99 14.58 -11.20
N ALA A 219 -8.47 13.55 -10.52
CA ALA A 219 -8.48 12.19 -11.06
C ALA A 219 -9.95 11.72 -11.27
N PRO A 220 -10.31 11.18 -12.45
CA PRO A 220 -11.68 10.72 -12.71
C PRO A 220 -12.03 9.44 -11.95
N ALA A 221 -11.02 8.65 -11.59
CA ALA A 221 -11.12 7.45 -10.78
C ALA A 221 -9.75 7.14 -10.14
N VAL A 222 -9.74 6.41 -9.03
CA VAL A 222 -8.52 5.92 -8.37
C VAL A 222 -8.71 4.45 -8.00
N LEU A 223 -7.71 3.63 -8.27
CA LEU A 223 -7.66 2.24 -7.82
C LEU A 223 -7.00 2.18 -6.45
N LEU A 224 -7.74 1.79 -5.42
CA LEU A 224 -7.18 1.52 -4.10
C LEU A 224 -7.08 0.00 -3.92
N VAL A 225 -5.89 -0.50 -3.59
CA VAL A 225 -5.67 -1.91 -3.30
C VAL A 225 -5.06 -2.06 -1.92
N VAL A 226 -5.75 -2.77 -1.03
CA VAL A 226 -5.21 -3.22 0.26
C VAL A 226 -4.87 -4.69 0.11
N ALA A 227 -3.62 -5.07 0.37
CA ALA A 227 -3.21 -6.47 0.30
C ALA A 227 -2.21 -6.83 1.39
N GLU A 228 -2.30 -8.06 1.89
CA GLU A 228 -1.33 -8.63 2.81
C GLU A 228 -1.01 -10.07 2.44
N GLU A 229 0.22 -10.47 2.74
CA GLU A 229 0.65 -11.86 2.70
C GLU A 229 0.92 -12.32 4.14
N THR A 230 0.51 -13.55 4.47
CA THR A 230 0.84 -14.15 5.77
C THR A 230 2.35 -14.06 6.02
N PRO A 231 2.77 -13.67 7.23
CA PRO A 231 4.17 -13.48 7.52
C PRO A 231 4.94 -14.82 7.43
N PRO A 232 6.22 -14.79 7.05
CA PRO A 232 7.10 -15.94 7.19
C PRO A 232 7.06 -16.53 8.61
N ALA A 233 7.27 -17.84 8.74
CA ALA A 233 7.17 -18.55 10.02
C ALA A 233 8.02 -17.93 11.15
N LEU A 234 9.18 -17.34 10.80
CA LEU A 234 10.04 -16.64 11.75
C LEU A 234 9.35 -15.44 12.42
N TYR A 235 8.49 -14.74 11.68
CA TYR A 235 7.78 -13.55 12.16
C TYR A 235 6.39 -13.84 12.70
N ALA A 236 5.85 -15.05 12.50
CA ALA A 236 4.51 -15.43 12.96
C ALA A 236 4.25 -15.16 14.47
N PRO A 237 5.22 -15.33 15.41
CA PRO A 237 5.00 -14.99 16.81
C PRO A 237 4.84 -13.49 17.10
N PHE A 238 5.23 -12.61 16.17
CA PHE A 238 5.30 -11.16 16.35
C PHE A 238 4.26 -10.39 15.52
N ILE A 239 3.54 -11.08 14.63
CA ILE A 239 2.57 -10.50 13.71
C ILE A 239 1.22 -11.20 13.95
N ASP A 240 0.29 -10.46 14.54
CA ASP A 240 -1.04 -10.97 14.93
C ASP A 240 -2.19 -10.39 14.09
N ASP A 241 -1.86 -9.60 13.06
CA ASP A 241 -2.81 -8.76 12.33
C ASP A 241 -3.06 -9.16 10.88
N VAL A 242 -2.41 -10.22 10.43
CA VAL A 242 -2.63 -10.85 9.13
C VAL A 242 -3.09 -12.30 9.36
N PRO A 243 -4.39 -12.53 9.65
CA PRO A 243 -4.89 -13.87 9.96
C PRO A 243 -4.88 -14.82 8.74
N LEU A 244 -4.80 -14.27 7.53
CA LEU A 244 -4.64 -14.96 6.25
C LEU A 244 -4.07 -13.97 5.23
N SER A 245 -3.52 -14.46 4.12
CA SER A 245 -3.22 -13.59 2.97
C SER A 245 -4.54 -13.14 2.35
N TYR A 246 -4.60 -11.89 1.89
CA TYR A 246 -5.81 -11.36 1.27
C TYR A 246 -5.49 -10.16 0.38
N ALA A 247 -6.44 -9.82 -0.48
CA ALA A 247 -6.51 -8.48 -1.05
C ALA A 247 -7.94 -8.02 -1.28
N VAL A 248 -8.11 -6.70 -1.25
CA VAL A 248 -9.33 -6.01 -1.67
C VAL A 248 -8.93 -4.85 -2.56
N ALA A 249 -9.47 -4.83 -3.78
CA ALA A 249 -9.32 -3.73 -4.72
C ALA A 249 -10.65 -2.98 -4.85
N LEU A 250 -10.58 -1.65 -4.82
CA LEU A 250 -11.71 -0.74 -4.90
C LEU A 250 -11.45 0.25 -6.03
N LEU A 251 -12.42 0.39 -6.95
CA LEU A 251 -12.45 1.50 -7.89
C LEU A 251 -13.24 2.64 -7.29
N LEU A 252 -12.53 3.70 -6.90
CA LEU A 252 -13.11 4.89 -6.31
C LEU A 252 -13.35 5.95 -7.39
N THR A 253 -14.49 6.62 -7.36
CA THR A 253 -14.80 7.75 -8.25
C THR A 253 -15.37 8.92 -7.44
N PRO A 254 -15.36 10.15 -7.97
CA PRO A 254 -16.06 11.26 -7.33
C PRO A 254 -17.55 10.95 -7.15
N GLY A 255 -18.10 11.33 -6.00
CA GLY A 255 -19.53 11.16 -5.71
C GLY A 255 -19.83 11.16 -4.20
N ASN A 256 -21.07 10.86 -3.85
CA ASN A 256 -21.60 11.00 -2.47
C ASN A 256 -22.28 9.73 -1.94
N ASP A 257 -22.11 8.62 -2.65
CA ASP A 257 -22.71 7.33 -2.29
C ASP A 257 -22.18 6.81 -0.96
N TRP A 258 -20.91 7.08 -0.67
CA TRP A 258 -20.24 6.72 0.57
C TRP A 258 -19.66 7.94 1.25
N GLN A 259 -19.61 7.85 2.57
CA GLN A 259 -19.00 8.84 3.44
C GLN A 259 -18.09 8.13 4.45
N LEU A 260 -16.88 8.66 4.61
CA LEU A 260 -15.91 8.25 5.63
C LEU A 260 -15.71 9.41 6.61
N SER A 261 -15.87 9.14 7.91
CA SER A 261 -15.66 10.12 8.98
C SER A 261 -14.65 9.61 10.01
N LEU A 262 -13.77 10.50 10.47
CA LEU A 262 -12.84 10.24 11.57
C LEU A 262 -13.27 10.95 12.84
N LEU A 263 -13.42 10.19 13.91
CA LEU A 263 -13.75 10.64 15.26
C LEU A 263 -12.73 10.14 16.28
N PRO A 264 -12.53 10.84 17.40
CA PRO A 264 -11.90 10.24 18.57
C PRO A 264 -12.81 9.14 19.13
N GLY A 265 -12.26 7.99 19.46
CA GLY A 265 -13.03 6.89 20.01
C GLY A 265 -12.18 5.65 20.23
N SER A 266 -12.63 4.77 21.11
CA SER A 266 -12.03 3.48 21.37
C SER A 266 -13.12 2.42 21.37
N GLY A 267 -12.81 1.24 20.86
CA GLY A 267 -13.75 0.14 20.77
C GLY A 267 -13.02 -1.17 20.51
N PRO A 268 -13.76 -2.28 20.36
CA PRO A 268 -13.16 -3.58 20.08
C PRO A 268 -12.44 -3.55 18.73
N ARG A 269 -11.35 -4.30 18.64
CA ARG A 269 -10.68 -4.61 17.37
C ARG A 269 -11.64 -5.46 16.53
N ALA A 270 -11.73 -5.17 15.23
CA ALA A 270 -12.48 -6.01 14.30
C ALA A 270 -11.90 -7.43 14.29
N GLU A 271 -12.77 -8.42 14.07
CA GLU A 271 -12.36 -9.82 13.98
C GLU A 271 -11.50 -10.06 12.73
N TRP A 272 -11.90 -9.46 11.61
CA TRP A 272 -11.18 -9.54 10.35
C TRP A 272 -10.47 -8.22 10.01
N PRO A 273 -9.42 -8.26 9.18
CA PRO A 273 -8.84 -7.07 8.58
C PRO A 273 -9.93 -6.19 7.98
N HIS A 274 -9.86 -4.88 8.23
CA HIS A 274 -10.99 -4.01 7.94
C HIS A 274 -11.32 -3.88 6.44
N ALA A 275 -10.34 -4.08 5.57
CA ALA A 275 -10.57 -4.21 4.12
C ALA A 275 -11.52 -5.37 3.79
N LEU A 276 -11.37 -6.52 4.46
CA LEU A 276 -12.28 -7.66 4.32
C LEU A 276 -13.65 -7.34 4.92
N GLU A 277 -13.71 -6.67 6.08
CA GLU A 277 -15.01 -6.22 6.64
C GLU A 277 -15.77 -5.29 5.67
N LEU A 278 -15.07 -4.40 4.96
CA LEU A 278 -15.68 -3.60 3.92
C LEU A 278 -16.16 -4.46 2.73
N ALA A 279 -15.36 -5.43 2.26
CA ALA A 279 -15.79 -6.35 1.21
C ALA A 279 -17.06 -7.14 1.61
N ARG A 280 -17.13 -7.57 2.87
CA ARG A 280 -18.32 -8.23 3.44
C ARG A 280 -19.52 -7.29 3.46
N ALA A 281 -19.34 -6.05 3.91
CA ALA A 281 -20.41 -5.05 3.94
C ALA A 281 -20.92 -4.72 2.53
N LEU A 282 -20.02 -4.61 1.55
CA LEU A 282 -20.37 -4.41 0.15
C LEU A 282 -21.14 -5.60 -0.44
N HIS A 283 -20.78 -6.82 -0.05
CA HIS A 283 -21.47 -8.02 -0.49
C HIS A 283 -22.86 -8.19 0.14
N SER A 284 -22.99 -7.96 1.45
CA SER A 284 -24.25 -8.11 2.19
C SER A 284 -25.21 -6.93 2.04
N GLY A 285 -24.77 -5.83 1.41
CA GLY A 285 -25.54 -4.59 1.31
C GLY A 285 -25.61 -3.82 2.63
N GLN A 286 -24.73 -4.12 3.57
CA GLN A 286 -24.64 -3.39 4.83
C GLN A 286 -24.23 -1.94 4.57
N ARG A 287 -25.01 -1.00 5.14
CA ARG A 287 -24.88 0.43 4.85
C ARG A 287 -23.96 1.17 5.79
N THR A 288 -23.54 0.56 6.89
CA THR A 288 -22.68 1.22 7.89
C THR A 288 -21.63 0.27 8.39
N LEU A 289 -20.42 0.77 8.59
CA LEU A 289 -19.30 0.01 9.12
C LEU A 289 -18.49 0.91 10.06
N GLN A 290 -18.01 0.32 11.16
CA GLN A 290 -17.23 1.02 12.17
C GLN A 290 -15.91 0.33 12.39
N HIS A 291 -14.86 1.13 12.54
CA HIS A 291 -13.52 0.62 12.79
C HIS A 291 -12.81 1.42 13.86
N HIS A 292 -12.40 0.71 14.90
CA HIS A 292 -11.64 1.27 16.00
C HIS A 292 -10.17 0.92 15.84
N CYS A 293 -9.32 1.94 15.86
CA CYS A 293 -7.87 1.80 15.84
C CYS A 293 -7.27 2.71 16.90
N LYS A 294 -6.73 2.12 17.98
CA LYS A 294 -6.19 2.86 19.13
C LYS A 294 -7.26 3.80 19.72
N ASN A 295 -7.02 5.12 19.61
CA ASN A 295 -7.90 6.17 20.12
C ASN A 295 -8.69 6.87 18.99
N ARG A 296 -8.81 6.21 17.84
CA ARG A 296 -9.54 6.68 16.66
C ARG A 296 -10.68 5.73 16.33
N HIS A 297 -11.76 6.32 15.84
CA HIS A 297 -12.95 5.65 15.33
C HIS A 297 -13.23 6.16 13.92
N TRP A 298 -13.22 5.24 12.96
CA TRP A 298 -13.65 5.47 11.59
C TRP A 298 -15.09 4.99 11.41
N SER A 299 -15.93 5.84 10.84
CA SER A 299 -17.30 5.50 10.50
C SER A 299 -17.50 5.62 9.00
N TRP A 300 -17.94 4.52 8.40
CA TRP A 300 -18.35 4.42 7.01
C TRP A 300 -19.88 4.41 6.95
N SER A 301 -20.46 5.20 6.05
CA SER A 301 -21.91 5.22 5.80
C SER A 301 -22.20 5.27 4.30
N CYS A 302 -23.17 4.46 3.87
CA CYS A 302 -23.67 4.40 2.51
C CYS A 302 -24.97 5.22 2.41
N ASN A 303 -24.92 6.29 1.62
CA ASN A 303 -26.00 7.23 1.37
C ASN A 303 -26.87 6.85 0.17
N LYS A 304 -26.53 5.77 -0.57
CA LYS A 304 -27.36 5.30 -1.71
C LYS A 304 -28.79 5.03 -1.25
N ALA A 305 -29.76 5.57 -1.99
CA ALA A 305 -31.19 5.35 -1.75
C ALA A 305 -31.57 3.89 -1.98
#